data_AF-A0A7C5W4C6-F1
#
_entry.id   AF-A0A7C5W4C6-F1
#
_cell.length_a   1.000
_cell.length_b   1.000
_cell.length_c   1.000
_cell.angle_alpha   90.00
_cell.angle_beta   90.00
_cell.angle_gamma   90.00
#
_symmetry.space_group_name_H-M   'P 1'
#
loop_
_entity.id
_entity.type
_entity.pdbx_description
1 polymer ?
#
loop_
_entity_poly.entity_id
_entity_poly.type
_entity_poly.pdbx_seq_one_letter_code
_entity_poly.pdbx_strand_id
1 'polypeptide(L)'
;MAPGTRRTAARKGFTVIELLLVVAMIAILGSMLLAAVMAMRAGAKKRQTEILLQQLVAAIETMKSDYGYSRALGVDKDGNVLPASDLDNIDLGKELNPKSPFWNPPPDKDMDILLNKRLKTYYEVHKHQVVANEFRDPFGWPVKYRVELMSEDVDGNNRLEHYAKEYLVSYGPDGSEGTDDDLVFYFPRTVFLGEDD
;
A
#
# COMPACT_ATOMS: atom_id res chain seq x y z
N MET A 1 -75.96 -21.39 -38.98
CA MET A 1 -74.70 -21.51 -38.21
C MET A 1 -73.60 -20.87 -39.04
N ALA A 2 -73.23 -19.62 -38.74
CA ALA A 2 -72.27 -18.85 -39.55
C ALA A 2 -70.82 -19.15 -39.12
N PRO A 3 -69.85 -19.22 -40.04
CA PRO A 3 -68.47 -19.55 -39.72
C PRO A 3 -67.76 -18.33 -39.11
N GLY A 4 -67.19 -18.50 -37.92
CA GLY A 4 -66.38 -17.48 -37.25
C GLY A 4 -65.03 -17.31 -37.94
N THR A 5 -64.79 -16.15 -38.54
CA THR A 5 -63.53 -15.78 -39.17
C THR A 5 -62.45 -15.63 -38.09
N ARG A 6 -61.50 -16.58 -38.02
CA ARG A 6 -60.29 -16.42 -37.19
C ARG A 6 -59.45 -15.28 -37.77
N ARG A 7 -59.39 -14.16 -37.05
CA ARG A 7 -58.42 -13.10 -37.33
C ARG A 7 -57.01 -13.65 -37.07
N THR A 8 -56.25 -13.91 -38.12
CA THR A 8 -54.81 -14.12 -38.04
C THR A 8 -54.18 -12.83 -37.54
N ALA A 9 -53.68 -12.81 -36.31
CA ALA A 9 -52.93 -11.66 -35.80
C ALA A 9 -51.71 -11.43 -36.69
N ALA A 10 -51.67 -10.30 -37.39
CA ALA A 10 -50.54 -9.91 -38.20
C ALA A 10 -49.29 -9.81 -37.31
N ARG A 11 -48.25 -10.57 -37.64
CA ARG A 11 -46.96 -10.45 -36.94
C ARG A 11 -46.39 -9.07 -37.26
N LYS A 12 -46.26 -8.21 -36.26
CA LYS A 12 -45.58 -6.92 -36.37
C LYS A 12 -44.09 -7.19 -36.64
N GLY A 13 -43.58 -6.67 -37.75
CA GLY A 13 -42.15 -6.65 -38.03
C GLY A 13 -41.45 -5.57 -37.22
N PHE A 14 -40.17 -5.76 -36.93
CA PHE A 14 -39.34 -4.78 -36.25
C PHE A 14 -38.99 -3.64 -37.23
N THR A 15 -39.12 -2.40 -36.78
CA THR A 15 -38.75 -1.22 -37.57
C THR A 15 -37.27 -0.91 -37.39
N VAL A 16 -36.66 -0.25 -38.39
CA VAL A 16 -35.27 0.22 -38.31
C VAL A 16 -35.08 1.18 -37.13
N ILE A 17 -36.09 2.01 -36.84
CA ILE A 17 -36.03 2.95 -35.71
C ILE A 17 -36.05 2.25 -34.35
N GLU A 18 -36.81 1.16 -34.18
CA GLU A 18 -36.78 0.37 -32.95
C GLU A 18 -35.41 -0.26 -32.73
N LEU A 19 -34.77 -0.77 -33.77
CA LEU A 19 -33.41 -1.32 -33.65
C LEU A 19 -32.37 -0.24 -33.35
N LEU A 20 -32.48 0.91 -34.03
CA LEU A 20 -31.59 2.06 -33.84
C LEU A 20 -31.66 2.57 -32.39
N LEU A 21 -32.86 2.70 -31.85
CA LEU A 21 -33.08 3.18 -30.48
C LEU A 21 -32.49 2.22 -29.46
N VAL A 22 -32.63 0.91 -29.66
CA VAL A 22 -32.06 -0.10 -28.76
C VAL A 22 -30.54 -0.02 -28.72
N VAL A 23 -29.87 0.03 -29.88
CA VAL A 23 -28.40 0.13 -29.90
C VAL A 23 -27.93 1.47 -29.32
N ALA A 24 -28.68 2.56 -29.54
CA ALA A 24 -28.38 3.86 -28.93
C ALA A 24 -28.47 3.80 -27.40
N MET A 25 -29.53 3.20 -26.84
CA MET A 25 -29.67 3.04 -25.39
C MET A 25 -28.58 2.15 -24.79
N ILE A 26 -28.24 1.03 -25.45
CA ILE A 26 -27.16 0.14 -25.00
C ILE A 26 -25.81 0.87 -25.01
N ALA A 27 -25.52 1.68 -26.03
CA ALA A 27 -24.29 2.46 -26.11
C ALA A 27 -24.19 3.51 -24.98
N ILE A 28 -25.29 4.19 -24.67
CA ILE A 28 -25.35 5.17 -23.56
C ILE A 28 -25.09 4.45 -22.23
N LEU A 29 -25.82 3.37 -21.94
CA LEU A 29 -25.65 2.61 -20.70
C LEU A 29 -24.24 1.99 -20.61
N GLY A 30 -23.73 1.44 -21.71
CA GLY A 30 -22.40 0.84 -21.78
C GLY A 30 -21.28 1.84 -21.51
N SER A 31 -21.37 3.05 -22.07
CA SER A 31 -20.34 4.09 -21.87
C SER A 31 -20.30 4.57 -20.41
N MET A 32 -21.45 4.74 -19.76
CA MET A 32 -21.53 5.10 -18.33
C MET A 32 -20.95 4.00 -17.43
N LEU A 33 -21.23 2.72 -17.75
CA LEU A 33 -20.71 1.58 -16.99
C LEU A 33 -19.18 1.49 -17.06
N LEU A 34 -18.59 1.71 -18.23
CA LEU A 34 -17.13 1.67 -18.39
C LEU A 34 -16.43 2.73 -17.53
N ALA A 35 -16.92 3.98 -17.55
CA ALA A 35 -16.37 5.04 -16.73
C ALA A 35 -16.47 4.72 -15.22
N ALA A 36 -17.62 4.18 -14.77
CA ALA A 36 -17.83 3.79 -13.39
C ALA A 36 -16.88 2.67 -12.94
N VAL A 37 -16.62 1.67 -13.79
CA VAL A 37 -15.71 0.56 -13.48
C VAL A 37 -14.27 1.04 -13.33
N MET A 38 -13.81 1.98 -14.16
CA MET A 38 -12.46 2.53 -14.05
C MET A 38 -12.27 3.30 -12.74
N ALA A 39 -13.23 4.15 -12.37
CA ALA A 39 -13.22 4.87 -11.09
C ALA A 39 -13.24 3.91 -9.90
N MET A 40 -14.05 2.85 -9.96
CA MET A 40 -14.12 1.82 -8.92
C MET A 40 -12.78 1.09 -8.75
N ARG A 41 -12.10 0.74 -9.85
CA ARG A 41 -10.79 0.07 -9.80
C ARG A 41 -9.72 0.96 -9.18
N ALA A 42 -9.68 2.25 -9.52
CA ALA A 42 -8.75 3.20 -8.91
C ALA A 42 -8.98 3.32 -7.39
N GLY A 43 -10.23 3.44 -6.96
CA GLY A 43 -10.59 3.46 -5.53
C GLY A 43 -10.29 2.14 -4.81
N ALA A 44 -10.46 1.00 -5.47
CA ALA A 44 -10.13 -0.31 -4.92
C ALA A 44 -8.62 -0.46 -4.70
N LYS A 45 -7.78 0.00 -5.64
CA LYS A 45 -6.32 0.01 -5.47
C LYS A 45 -5.91 0.84 -4.27
N LYS A 46 -6.42 2.06 -4.14
CA LYS A 46 -6.13 2.94 -2.99
C LYS A 46 -6.45 2.25 -1.66
N ARG A 47 -7.65 1.65 -1.54
CA ARG A 47 -8.07 0.90 -0.35
C ARG A 47 -7.20 -0.34 -0.08
N GLN A 48 -6.81 -1.07 -1.13
CA GLN A 48 -5.90 -2.20 -0.99
C GLN A 48 -4.54 -1.75 -0.46
N THR A 49 -4.03 -0.60 -0.92
CA THR A 49 -2.78 -0.04 -0.42
C THR A 49 -2.92 0.41 1.03
N GLU A 50 -4.00 1.06 1.42
CA GLU A 50 -4.25 1.43 2.83
C GLU A 50 -4.27 0.19 3.75
N ILE A 51 -4.95 -0.89 3.34
CA ILE A 51 -4.98 -2.15 4.10
C ILE A 51 -3.58 -2.77 4.17
N LEU A 52 -2.85 -2.78 3.04
CA LEU A 52 -1.49 -3.29 3.00
C LEU A 52 -0.60 -2.53 3.99
N LEU A 53 -0.60 -1.20 3.95
CA LEU A 53 0.22 -0.37 4.84
C LEU A 53 -0.13 -0.63 6.30
N GLN A 54 -1.42 -0.77 6.66
CA GLN A 54 -1.83 -1.15 8.02
C GLN A 54 -1.28 -2.52 8.44
N GLN A 55 -1.32 -3.52 7.56
CA GLN A 55 -0.76 -4.84 7.85
C GLN A 55 0.76 -4.79 8.04
N LEU A 56 1.45 -3.99 7.22
CA LEU A 56 2.90 -3.79 7.34
C LEU A 56 3.26 -3.07 8.64
N VAL A 57 2.51 -2.03 9.04
CA VAL A 57 2.71 -1.35 10.33
C VAL A 57 2.62 -2.35 11.47
N ALA A 58 1.55 -3.14 11.54
CA ALA A 58 1.37 -4.15 12.60
C ALA A 58 2.47 -5.23 12.60
N ALA A 59 2.90 -5.67 11.41
CA ALA A 59 4.00 -6.63 11.27
C ALA A 59 5.33 -6.05 11.77
N ILE A 60 5.62 -4.80 11.43
CA ILE A 60 6.81 -4.07 11.89
C ILE A 60 6.78 -3.86 13.40
N GLU A 61 5.65 -3.48 13.99
CA GLU A 61 5.51 -3.34 15.45
C GLU A 61 5.77 -4.67 16.18
N THR A 62 5.25 -5.78 15.64
CA THR A 62 5.51 -7.12 16.18
C THR A 62 6.99 -7.47 16.09
N MET A 63 7.64 -7.16 14.97
CA MET A 63 9.08 -7.36 14.79
C MET A 63 9.89 -6.50 15.78
N LYS A 64 9.51 -5.23 15.96
CA LYS A 64 10.13 -4.33 16.96
C LYS A 64 10.08 -4.92 18.35
N SER A 65 8.93 -5.47 18.76
CA SER A 65 8.77 -6.12 20.06
C SER A 65 9.70 -7.34 20.21
N ASP A 66 9.78 -8.21 19.21
CA ASP A 66 10.59 -9.44 19.24
C ASP A 66 12.11 -9.22 19.31
N TYR A 67 12.58 -8.17 18.64
CA TYR A 67 14.00 -7.82 18.58
C TYR A 67 14.41 -6.81 19.65
N GLY A 68 13.44 -6.26 20.39
CA GLY A 68 13.69 -5.20 21.37
C GLY A 68 14.24 -3.94 20.70
N TYR A 69 13.82 -3.66 19.46
CA TYR A 69 14.18 -2.41 18.79
C TYR A 69 13.71 -1.26 19.67
N SER A 70 14.68 -0.50 20.19
CA SER A 70 14.41 0.67 21.00
C SER A 70 13.75 1.70 20.11
N ARG A 71 12.44 1.81 20.25
CA ARG A 71 11.65 2.97 19.88
C ARG A 71 11.47 3.24 18.37
N ALA A 72 12.52 3.18 17.54
CA ALA A 72 12.48 3.25 16.07
C ALA A 72 13.41 2.24 15.40
N LEU A 73 13.02 1.70 14.22
CA LEU A 73 13.94 0.86 13.46
C LEU A 73 15.05 1.75 12.93
N GLY A 74 16.28 1.39 13.28
CA GLY A 74 17.43 2.12 12.81
C GLY A 74 17.68 3.43 13.53
N VAL A 75 17.37 3.51 14.81
CA VAL A 75 18.03 4.46 15.72
C VAL A 75 18.84 3.63 16.72
N ASP A 76 20.13 3.93 16.88
CA ASP A 76 20.98 3.28 17.86
C ASP A 76 20.62 3.70 19.29
N LYS A 77 21.32 3.15 20.28
CA LYS A 77 21.05 3.46 21.70
C LYS A 77 21.32 4.93 22.05
N ASP A 78 22.11 5.61 21.22
CA ASP A 78 22.59 6.97 21.43
C ASP A 78 21.70 7.99 20.69
N GLY A 79 20.60 7.53 20.05
CA GLY A 79 19.67 8.39 19.33
C GLY A 79 20.10 8.74 17.91
N ASN A 80 21.21 8.17 17.41
CA ASN A 80 21.63 8.38 16.03
C ASN A 80 20.84 7.46 15.11
N VAL A 81 20.32 7.99 14.00
CA VAL A 81 19.80 7.13 12.95
C VAL A 81 20.97 6.26 12.46
N LEU A 82 20.79 4.93 12.40
CA LEU A 82 21.63 4.07 11.57
C LEU A 82 21.72 4.74 10.20
N PRO A 83 22.92 4.82 9.58
CA PRO A 83 23.14 5.69 8.44
C PRO A 83 22.02 5.54 7.40
N ALA A 84 21.38 6.66 7.05
CA ALA A 84 20.15 6.70 6.27
C ALA A 84 20.25 5.92 4.94
N SER A 85 21.45 5.77 4.39
CA SER A 85 21.74 4.91 3.23
C SER A 85 21.25 3.48 3.39
N ASP A 86 21.27 2.96 4.62
CA ASP A 86 20.98 1.56 4.93
C ASP A 86 19.49 1.35 5.23
N LEU A 87 18.74 2.40 5.62
CA LEU A 87 17.31 2.32 5.92
C LEU A 87 16.42 2.75 4.75
N ASP A 88 16.83 3.76 3.97
CA ASP A 88 16.00 4.37 2.93
C ASP A 88 15.68 3.45 1.74
N ASN A 89 16.46 2.38 1.60
CA ASN A 89 16.35 1.40 0.52
C ASN A 89 16.09 -0.02 1.01
N ILE A 90 15.66 -0.18 2.27
CA ILE A 90 15.24 -1.48 2.78
C ILE A 90 14.02 -1.97 2.00
N ASP A 91 14.11 -3.19 1.50
CA ASP A 91 12.95 -3.91 1.01
C ASP A 91 12.21 -4.53 2.21
N LEU A 92 11.12 -3.89 2.62
CA LEU A 92 10.28 -4.36 3.73
C LEU A 92 9.72 -5.76 3.51
N GLY A 93 9.43 -6.15 2.28
CA GLY A 93 8.93 -7.49 2.00
C GLY A 93 9.99 -8.54 2.31
N LYS A 94 11.25 -8.28 1.94
CA LYS A 94 12.37 -9.14 2.30
C LYS A 94 12.56 -9.19 3.81
N GLU A 95 12.55 -8.04 4.49
CA GLU A 95 12.68 -8.00 5.96
C GLU A 95 11.57 -8.75 6.68
N LEU A 96 10.31 -8.56 6.29
CA LEU A 96 9.17 -9.14 6.99
C LEU A 96 8.91 -10.60 6.60
N ASN A 97 9.39 -11.04 5.44
CA ASN A 97 9.33 -12.44 5.02
C ASN A 97 10.57 -12.90 4.21
N PRO A 98 11.74 -13.06 4.85
CA PRO A 98 12.96 -13.39 4.13
C PRO A 98 12.89 -14.75 3.43
N LYS A 99 12.12 -15.69 3.98
CA LYS A 99 12.01 -17.07 3.49
C LYS A 99 10.94 -17.27 2.41
N SER A 100 10.35 -16.19 1.90
CA SER A 100 9.34 -16.30 0.85
C SER A 100 9.91 -17.04 -0.38
N PRO A 101 9.15 -17.97 -0.99
CA PRO A 101 9.58 -18.65 -2.22
C PRO A 101 9.57 -17.73 -3.45
N PHE A 102 9.08 -16.49 -3.31
CA PHE A 102 8.95 -15.53 -4.41
C PHE A 102 10.23 -14.73 -4.66
N TRP A 103 11.18 -14.76 -3.73
CA TRP A 103 12.47 -14.11 -3.89
C TRP A 103 13.41 -14.93 -4.77
N ASN A 104 14.08 -14.27 -5.71
CA ASN A 104 15.02 -14.91 -6.61
C ASN A 104 16.20 -13.97 -6.97
N PRO A 105 17.42 -14.22 -6.45
CA PRO A 105 17.72 -15.22 -5.42
C PRO A 105 17.05 -14.87 -4.08
N PRO A 106 16.86 -15.86 -3.18
CA PRO A 106 16.41 -15.59 -1.82
C PRO A 106 17.36 -14.64 -1.08
N PRO A 107 16.85 -13.76 -0.20
CA PRO A 107 17.66 -12.86 0.61
C PRO A 107 18.50 -13.67 1.61
N ASP A 108 19.79 -13.36 1.71
CA ASP A 108 20.67 -13.89 2.76
C ASP A 108 20.86 -12.85 3.89
N LYS A 109 21.19 -13.33 5.09
CA LYS A 109 21.34 -12.54 6.32
C LYS A 109 22.35 -11.40 6.22
N ASP A 110 23.29 -11.47 5.29
CA ASP A 110 24.45 -10.59 5.22
C ASP A 110 24.41 -9.58 4.05
N MET A 111 23.47 -9.72 3.10
CA MET A 111 23.43 -8.90 1.87
C MET A 111 22.12 -8.12 1.68
N ASP A 112 20.99 -8.64 2.16
CA ASP A 112 19.66 -8.07 1.88
C ASP A 112 18.75 -7.93 3.12
N ILE A 113 19.12 -8.55 4.26
CA ILE A 113 18.31 -8.57 5.50
C ILE A 113 19.08 -7.90 6.64
N LEU A 114 18.75 -6.65 6.92
CA LEU A 114 19.38 -5.83 7.94
C LEU A 114 18.69 -5.99 9.30
N LEU A 115 17.35 -6.01 9.31
CA LEU A 115 16.56 -5.94 10.53
C LEU A 115 16.19 -7.34 11.05
N ASN A 116 15.72 -8.22 10.19
CA ASN A 116 15.20 -9.52 10.60
C ASN A 116 16.26 -10.64 10.55
N LYS A 117 17.35 -10.50 11.31
CA LYS A 117 18.49 -11.44 11.29
C LYS A 117 18.16 -12.89 11.69
N ARG A 118 17.06 -13.11 12.43
CA ARG A 118 16.53 -14.44 12.78
C ARG A 118 15.70 -15.08 11.66
N LEU A 119 15.44 -14.35 10.58
CA LEU A 119 14.65 -14.80 9.43
C LEU A 119 13.26 -15.32 9.81
N LYS A 120 12.56 -14.58 10.68
CA LYS A 120 11.19 -14.91 11.16
C LYS A 120 10.15 -14.24 10.27
N THR A 121 9.08 -14.93 9.91
CA THR A 121 8.00 -14.31 9.12
C THR A 121 7.08 -13.48 10.01
N TYR A 122 6.90 -12.20 9.67
CA TYR A 122 5.98 -11.25 10.31
C TYR A 122 4.83 -10.86 9.39
N TYR A 123 5.03 -10.93 8.08
CA TYR A 123 4.02 -10.65 7.05
C TYR A 123 4.07 -11.73 5.98
N GLU A 124 2.93 -12.14 5.42
CA GLU A 124 2.92 -13.12 4.34
C GLU A 124 2.98 -12.40 2.97
N VAL A 125 4.18 -12.35 2.39
CA VAL A 125 4.37 -11.82 1.03
C VAL A 125 3.76 -12.76 0.00
N HIS A 126 2.95 -12.20 -0.91
CA HIS A 126 2.33 -12.93 -2.01
C HIS A 126 3.03 -12.67 -3.35
N LYS A 127 2.92 -13.62 -4.28
CA LYS A 127 3.57 -13.58 -5.61
C LYS A 127 3.34 -12.27 -6.38
N HIS A 128 2.13 -11.73 -6.36
CA HIS A 128 1.78 -10.54 -7.14
C HIS A 128 2.40 -9.25 -6.59
N GLN A 129 2.90 -9.28 -5.35
CA GLN A 129 3.57 -8.15 -4.69
C GLN A 129 5.07 -8.13 -4.99
N VAL A 130 5.63 -9.18 -5.60
CA VAL A 130 7.06 -9.26 -5.90
C VAL A 130 7.27 -9.10 -7.40
N VAL A 131 7.92 -8.01 -7.80
CA VAL A 131 8.29 -7.74 -9.19
C VAL A 131 9.72 -7.26 -9.26
N ALA A 132 10.52 -7.86 -10.13
CA ALA A 132 11.96 -7.61 -10.24
C ALA A 132 12.72 -7.84 -8.92
N ASN A 133 12.29 -8.84 -8.14
CA ASN A 133 12.84 -9.17 -6.81
C ASN A 133 12.70 -8.04 -5.77
N GLU A 134 11.72 -7.15 -5.97
CA GLU A 134 11.37 -6.07 -5.05
C GLU A 134 9.90 -6.18 -4.63
N PHE A 135 9.63 -5.90 -3.35
CA PHE A 135 8.29 -5.78 -2.81
C PHE A 135 7.59 -4.50 -3.27
N ARG A 136 6.34 -4.61 -3.72
CA ARG A 136 5.56 -3.51 -4.29
C ARG A 136 4.13 -3.45 -3.76
N ASP A 137 3.61 -2.24 -3.75
CA ASP A 137 2.23 -1.93 -3.45
C ASP A 137 1.28 -2.28 -4.64
N PRO A 138 -0.05 -2.15 -4.48
CA PRO A 138 -1.03 -2.33 -5.56
C PRO A 138 -0.89 -1.37 -6.76
N PHE A 139 -0.14 -0.28 -6.64
CA PHE A 139 0.18 0.64 -7.74
C PHE A 139 1.42 0.18 -8.52
N GLY A 140 2.23 -0.71 -7.94
CA GLY A 140 3.45 -1.26 -8.54
C GLY A 140 4.73 -0.56 -8.07
N TRP A 141 4.64 0.27 -7.03
CA TRP A 141 5.76 1.02 -6.50
C TRP A 141 6.27 0.39 -5.20
N PRO A 142 7.58 0.49 -4.92
CA PRO A 142 8.12 0.00 -3.65
C PRO A 142 7.55 0.82 -2.49
N VAL A 143 7.10 0.14 -1.43
CA VAL A 143 6.75 0.80 -0.17
C VAL A 143 8.03 1.19 0.54
N LYS A 144 8.14 2.45 0.95
CA LYS A 144 9.31 2.96 1.66
C LYS A 144 9.02 3.12 3.14
N TYR A 145 10.02 2.81 3.95
CA TYR A 145 10.04 3.09 5.39
C TYR A 145 10.96 4.27 5.63
N ARG A 146 10.47 5.28 6.35
CA ARG A 146 11.15 6.54 6.62
C ARG A 146 11.22 6.79 8.12
N VAL A 147 12.33 7.39 8.55
CA VAL A 147 12.55 7.82 9.92
C VAL A 147 13.06 9.25 9.90
N GLU A 148 12.35 10.14 10.56
CA GLU A 148 12.72 11.54 10.73
C GLU A 148 12.98 11.81 12.22
N LEU A 149 14.18 12.30 12.54
CA LEU A 149 14.48 12.77 13.89
C LEU A 149 13.99 14.20 14.06
N MET A 150 13.31 14.44 15.17
CA MET A 150 12.78 15.75 15.53
C MET A 150 13.16 16.08 16.97
N SER A 151 13.31 17.38 17.22
CA SER A 151 13.49 17.95 18.55
C SER A 151 12.48 19.07 18.72
N GLU A 152 11.72 19.04 19.80
CA GLU A 152 10.70 20.05 20.10
C GLU A 152 10.85 20.53 21.54
N ASP A 153 10.75 21.84 21.77
CA ASP A 153 10.70 22.40 23.13
C ASP A 153 9.30 22.18 23.68
N VAL A 154 9.18 21.24 24.62
CA VAL A 154 7.88 20.81 25.16
C VAL A 154 7.36 21.78 26.22
N ASP A 155 8.26 22.44 26.94
CA ASP A 155 7.93 23.15 28.18
C ASP A 155 8.23 24.66 28.11
N GLY A 156 8.80 25.17 27.01
CA GLY A 156 9.22 26.57 26.87
C GLY A 156 10.40 26.96 27.75
N ASN A 157 11.02 25.97 28.40
CA ASN A 157 12.16 26.09 29.31
C ASN A 157 13.45 25.60 28.62
N ASN A 158 13.48 25.57 27.28
CA ASN A 158 14.63 25.09 26.50
C ASN A 158 14.98 23.63 26.78
N ARG A 159 14.00 22.82 27.23
CA ARG A 159 14.13 21.37 27.39
C ARG A 159 13.66 20.70 26.10
N LEU A 160 14.62 20.28 25.30
CA LEU A 160 14.35 19.62 24.02
C LEU A 160 13.93 18.17 24.25
N GLU A 161 12.72 17.84 23.83
CA GLU A 161 12.30 16.44 23.70
C GLU A 161 12.71 15.95 22.32
N HIS A 162 13.59 14.96 22.31
CA HIS A 162 14.01 14.29 21.09
C HIS A 162 13.04 13.14 20.79
N TYR A 163 12.54 13.07 19.58
CA TYR A 163 11.62 12.01 19.17
C TYR A 163 11.85 11.63 17.71
N ALA A 164 11.57 10.36 17.36
CA ALA A 164 11.57 9.92 15.98
C ALA A 164 10.13 9.83 15.47
N LYS A 165 9.89 10.40 14.29
CA LYS A 165 8.70 10.16 13.49
C LYS A 165 9.04 9.09 12.48
N GLU A 166 8.34 7.96 12.56
CA GLU A 166 8.47 6.91 11.58
C GLU A 166 7.19 6.81 10.78
N TYR A 167 7.33 6.51 9.49
CA TYR A 167 6.19 6.28 8.64
C TYR A 167 6.51 5.36 7.46
N LEU A 168 5.46 4.73 6.95
CA LEU A 168 5.47 4.08 5.65
C LEU A 168 4.91 5.05 4.61
N VAL A 169 5.50 5.09 3.44
CA VAL A 169 4.97 5.83 2.28
C VAL A 169 4.82 4.89 1.08
N SER A 170 3.65 4.98 0.44
CA SER A 170 3.46 4.50 -0.93
C SER A 170 3.22 5.69 -1.83
N TYR A 171 3.88 5.71 -2.99
CA TYR A 171 3.82 6.81 -3.96
C TYR A 171 2.50 6.95 -4.71
N GLY A 172 1.54 6.07 -4.44
CA GLY A 172 0.22 6.17 -5.04
C GLY A 172 0.23 5.98 -6.57
N PRO A 173 -0.85 6.43 -7.24
CA PRO A 173 -1.01 6.31 -8.68
C PRO A 173 0.12 6.87 -9.54
N ASP A 174 0.75 7.97 -9.15
CA ASP A 174 1.73 8.68 -9.99
C ASP A 174 3.17 8.15 -9.86
N GLY A 175 3.48 7.47 -8.76
CA GLY A 175 4.80 6.89 -8.51
C GLY A 175 5.86 7.89 -8.07
N SER A 176 5.46 9.11 -7.71
CA SER A 176 6.35 10.19 -7.28
C SER A 176 6.15 10.49 -5.80
N GLU A 177 7.23 10.53 -5.03
CA GLU A 177 7.17 10.90 -3.62
C GLU A 177 6.98 12.41 -3.44
N GLY A 178 6.23 12.81 -2.43
CA GLY A 178 5.96 14.20 -2.05
C GLY A 178 4.75 14.81 -2.74
N THR A 179 3.82 13.99 -3.25
CA THR A 179 2.63 14.43 -3.98
C THR A 179 1.36 14.22 -3.15
N ASP A 180 0.26 14.89 -3.55
CA ASP A 180 -1.01 14.83 -2.82
C ASP A 180 -1.67 13.43 -2.84
N ASP A 181 -1.25 12.53 -3.74
CA ASP A 181 -1.76 11.17 -3.86
C ASP A 181 -0.98 10.13 -3.04
N ASP A 182 0.09 10.54 -2.37
CA ASP A 182 0.85 9.71 -1.45
C ASP A 182 -0.02 9.18 -0.31
N LEU A 183 0.22 7.92 0.04
CA LEU A 183 -0.37 7.26 1.20
C LEU A 183 0.69 7.12 2.28
N VAL A 184 0.59 7.94 3.31
CA VAL A 184 1.50 7.95 4.45
C VAL A 184 0.84 7.37 5.69
N PHE A 185 1.47 6.36 6.29
CA PHE A 185 1.02 5.72 7.53
C PHE A 185 2.08 5.88 8.61
N TYR A 186 1.74 6.65 9.65
CA TYR A 186 2.62 6.93 10.77
C TYR A 186 2.56 5.82 11.82
N PHE A 187 3.71 5.51 12.39
CA PHE A 187 3.80 4.72 13.61
C PHE A 187 3.50 5.59 14.84
N PRO A 188 3.18 4.99 15.99
CA PRO A 188 3.08 5.72 17.26
C PRO A 188 4.35 6.54 17.52
N ARG A 189 4.17 7.79 17.99
CA ARG A 189 5.30 8.68 18.32
C ARG A 189 6.19 8.01 19.35
N THR A 190 7.48 7.96 19.09
CA THR A 190 8.42 7.46 20.08
C THR A 190 9.42 8.52 20.53
N VAL A 191 9.32 8.85 21.81
CA VAL A 191 10.19 9.81 22.49
C VAL A 191 11.44 9.10 22.98
N PHE A 192 12.58 9.74 22.74
CA PHE A 192 13.88 9.34 23.26
C PHE A 192 14.32 10.39 24.28
N LEU A 193 14.62 9.94 25.50
CA LEU A 193 15.33 10.80 26.42
C LEU A 193 16.77 10.89 25.90
N GLY A 194 17.19 12.09 25.49
CA GLY A 194 18.62 12.38 25.42
C GLY A 194 19.17 12.19 26.82
N GLU A 195 20.26 11.43 26.95
CA GLU A 195 20.98 11.39 28.21
C GLU A 195 21.55 12.80 28.42
N ASP A 196 21.00 13.52 29.40
CA ASP A 196 21.55 14.78 29.87
C ASP A 196 22.92 14.45 30.51
N ASP A 197 24.01 14.58 29.73
CA ASP A 197 25.39 14.63 30.24
C ASP A 197 25.71 16.01 30.87
#